data_AF-A0A2P9FF14-F1
#
_entry.id   AF-A0A2P9FF14-F1
#
_cell.length_a   1.000
_cell.length_b   1.000
_cell.length_c   1.000
_cell.angle_alpha   90.00
_cell.angle_beta   90.00
_cell.angle_gamma   90.00
#
_symmetry.space_group_name_H-M   'P 1'
#
loop_
_entity.id
_entity.type
_entity.pdbx_description
1 polymer ?
#
loop_
_entity_poly.entity_id
_entity_poly.type
_entity_poly.pdbx_seq_one_letter_code
_entity_poly.pdbx_strand_id
1 'polypeptide(L)' 'MRPGPQTRALWEMFSDLMDLDDAHRYVTDPLAGMDARYDLGDDHRLVGTLCPDMKLTLERPDPDVVTANDPVGGPAA' A
#
# COMPACT_ATOMS: atom_id res chain seq x y z
N MET A 1 -1.57 -2.80 -33.67
CA MET A 1 -1.06 -1.41 -33.63
C MET A 1 0.40 -1.47 -33.22
N ARG A 2 1.34 -0.91 -34.00
CA ARG A 2 2.78 -0.90 -33.65
C ARG A 2 3.10 0.42 -32.96
N PRO A 3 3.80 0.43 -31.82
CA PRO A 3 4.17 1.68 -31.16
C PRO A 3 5.02 2.54 -32.11
N GLY A 4 4.63 3.80 -32.26
CA GLY A 4 5.32 4.78 -33.10
C GLY A 4 6.46 5.48 -32.34
N PRO A 5 7.26 6.32 -33.03
CA PRO A 5 8.34 7.08 -32.40
C PRO A 5 7.88 7.92 -31.20
N GLN A 6 6.66 8.44 -31.23
CA GLN A 6 6.08 9.24 -30.15
C GLN A 6 5.80 8.40 -28.90
N THR A 7 5.28 7.18 -29.08
CA THR A 7 5.09 6.24 -27.97
C THR A 7 6.42 5.86 -27.33
N ARG A 8 7.48 5.70 -28.14
CA ARG A 8 8.82 5.41 -27.63
C ARG A 8 9.37 6.55 -26.77
N ALA A 9 9.25 7.79 -27.24
CA ALA A 9 9.70 8.97 -26.49
C ALA A 9 8.94 9.15 -25.17
N LEU A 10 7.62 8.89 -25.15
CA LEU A 10 6.84 8.89 -23.91
C LEU A 10 7.33 7.81 -22.94
N TRP A 11 7.63 6.63 -23.44
CA TRP A 11 8.09 5.52 -22.62
C TRP A 11 9.46 5.81 -21.99
N GLU A 12 10.39 6.41 -22.75
CA GLU A 12 11.69 6.86 -22.24
C GLU A 12 11.50 7.89 -21.11
N MET A 13 10.75 8.97 -21.36
CA MET A 13 10.48 9.99 -20.35
C MET A 13 9.76 9.43 -19.11
N PHE A 14 8.80 8.52 -19.29
CA PHE A 14 8.09 7.90 -18.18
C PHE A 14 8.99 6.94 -17.39
N SER A 15 9.91 6.24 -18.06
CA SER A 15 10.93 5.41 -17.41
C SER A 15 11.84 6.27 -16.54
N ASP A 16 12.34 7.40 -17.07
CA ASP A 16 13.16 8.33 -16.30
C ASP A 16 12.39 8.91 -15.09
N LEU A 17 11.07 9.09 -15.21
CA LEU A 17 10.23 9.53 -14.11
C LEU A 17 10.09 8.45 -13.02
N MET A 18 10.00 7.17 -13.39
CA MET A 18 9.88 6.06 -12.44
C MET A 18 11.15 5.84 -11.58
N ASP A 19 12.28 6.44 -11.95
CA ASP A 19 13.49 6.45 -11.10
C ASP A 19 13.33 7.34 -9.84
N LEU A 20 12.31 8.21 -9.79
CA LEU A 20 11.98 8.99 -8.60
C LEU A 20 11.06 8.19 -7.67
N ASP A 21 11.48 7.97 -6.43
CA ASP A 21 10.73 7.20 -5.42
C ASP A 21 9.27 7.70 -5.25
N ASP A 22 9.06 9.02 -5.22
CA ASP A 22 7.72 9.60 -5.09
C ASP A 22 6.82 9.28 -6.28
N ALA A 23 7.37 9.32 -7.50
CA ALA A 23 6.61 9.03 -8.71
C ALA A 23 6.32 7.53 -8.83
N HIS A 24 7.30 6.70 -8.48
CA HIS A 24 7.13 5.26 -8.41
C HIS A 24 6.00 4.90 -7.42
N ARG A 25 6.08 5.40 -6.18
CA ARG A 25 5.07 5.18 -5.14
C ARG A 25 3.68 5.68 -5.56
N TYR A 26 3.60 6.85 -6.19
CA TYR A 26 2.33 7.40 -6.69
C TYR A 26 1.65 6.51 -7.72
N VAL A 27 2.42 5.79 -8.55
CA VAL A 27 1.86 4.86 -9.55
C VAL A 27 1.58 3.49 -8.93
N THR A 28 2.47 2.99 -8.07
CA THR A 28 2.36 1.63 -7.53
C THR A 28 1.33 1.49 -6.42
N ASP A 29 1.17 2.50 -5.54
CA ASP A 29 0.23 2.42 -4.43
C ASP A 29 -1.23 2.21 -4.92
N PRO A 30 -1.74 2.96 -5.91
CA PRO A 30 -3.06 2.69 -6.48
C PRO A 30 -3.17 1.35 -7.21
N LEU A 31 -2.13 0.95 -7.94
CA LEU A 31 -2.12 -0.35 -8.64
C LEU A 31 -2.18 -1.53 -7.66
N ALA A 32 -1.54 -1.40 -6.51
CA ALA A 32 -1.58 -2.37 -5.43
C ALA A 32 -2.82 -2.22 -4.52
N GLY A 33 -3.63 -1.18 -4.71
CA GLY A 33 -4.79 -0.85 -3.87
C GLY A 33 -4.43 -0.33 -2.47
N MET A 34 -3.18 0.05 -2.22
CA MET A 34 -2.71 0.52 -0.92
C MET A 34 -3.14 1.96 -0.59
N ASP A 35 -3.55 2.74 -1.59
CA ASP A 35 -4.01 4.11 -1.42
C ASP A 35 -5.55 4.25 -1.28
N ALA A 36 -6.27 3.13 -1.28
CA ALA A 36 -7.73 3.14 -1.20
C ALA A 36 -8.20 3.83 0.08
N ARG A 37 -9.07 4.84 -0.08
CA ARG A 37 -9.70 5.59 1.02
C ARG A 37 -11.21 5.70 0.82
N TYR A 38 -11.97 5.22 1.79
CA TYR A 38 -13.42 5.37 1.85
C TYR A 38 -13.81 6.66 2.56
N ASP A 39 -14.84 7.33 2.06
CA ASP A 39 -15.43 8.47 2.76
C ASP A 39 -16.32 7.98 3.91
N LEU A 40 -15.86 8.19 5.15
CA LEU A 40 -16.58 7.82 6.37
C LEU A 40 -17.01 9.06 7.19
N GLY A 41 -16.80 10.27 6.66
CA GLY A 41 -17.24 11.51 7.31
C GLY A 41 -16.39 12.02 8.49
N ASP A 42 -15.12 11.61 8.61
CA ASP A 42 -14.17 12.09 9.63
C ASP A 42 -12.86 12.58 8.98
N ASP A 43 -12.28 13.64 9.56
CA ASP A 43 -11.10 14.33 9.02
C ASP A 43 -9.77 13.67 9.38
N HIS A 44 -9.76 12.68 10.27
CA HIS A 44 -8.54 12.01 10.70
C HIS A 44 -7.89 11.25 9.53
N ARG A 45 -6.57 11.45 9.34
CA ARG A 45 -5.77 10.92 8.22
C ARG A 45 -5.95 9.42 7.95
N LEU A 46 -6.14 8.63 9.01
CA LEU A 46 -6.25 7.16 8.92
C LEU A 46 -7.70 6.69 8.73
N VAL A 47 -8.70 7.57 8.83
CA VAL A 47 -10.08 7.15 8.64
C VAL A 47 -10.33 6.86 7.16
N GLY A 48 -10.92 5.69 6.93
CA GLY A 48 -11.26 5.20 5.60
C GLY A 48 -10.12 4.50 4.87
N THR A 49 -8.90 4.47 5.41
CA THR A 49 -7.74 3.80 4.79
C THR A 49 -7.60 2.36 5.29
N LEU A 50 -6.85 1.53 4.55
CA LEU A 50 -6.37 0.24 5.06
C LEU A 50 -5.50 0.46 6.32
N CYS A 51 -5.70 -0.36 7.36
CA CYS A 51 -4.86 -0.33 8.56
C CYS A 51 -3.45 -0.86 8.21
N PRO A 52 -2.37 -0.09 8.40
CA PRO A 52 -1.02 -0.59 8.16
C PRO A 52 -0.68 -1.74 9.10
N ASP A 53 0.13 -2.68 8.63
CA ASP A 53 0.68 -3.73 9.49
C ASP A 53 1.61 -3.10 10.54
N MET A 54 1.14 -3.03 11.79
CA MET A 54 1.85 -2.44 12.91
C MET A 54 2.18 -3.52 13.94
N LYS A 55 3.44 -3.54 14.37
CA LYS A 55 3.88 -4.41 15.47
C LYS A 55 3.44 -3.79 16.80
N LEU A 56 2.59 -4.51 17.52
CA LEU A 56 2.12 -4.11 18.84
C LEU A 56 2.86 -4.90 19.93
N THR A 57 3.10 -4.28 21.08
CA THR A 57 3.57 -4.97 22.28
C THR A 57 2.36 -5.27 23.16
N LEU A 58 2.16 -6.55 23.49
CA LEU A 58 1.11 -6.98 24.41
C LEU A 58 1.63 -6.80 25.84
N GLU A 59 0.88 -6.11 26.69
CA GLU A 59 1.26 -5.89 28.10
C GLU A 59 1.25 -7.18 28.94
N ARG A 60 0.47 -8.19 28.51
CA ARG A 60 0.51 -9.53 29.10
C ARG A 60 1.29 -10.46 28.18
N PRO A 61 2.34 -11.15 28.69
CA PRO A 61 3.00 -12.19 27.93
C PRO A 61 2.12 -13.44 27.95
N ASP A 62 1.33 -13.64 26.90
CA ASP A 62 0.75 -14.94 26.52
C ASP A 62 1.20 -15.26 25.08
N PRO A 63 1.42 -16.53 24.72
CA PRO A 63 2.31 -16.96 23.63
C PRO A 63 1.76 -16.77 22.20
N ASP A 64 0.52 -16.30 22.05
CA ASP A 64 -0.10 -16.05 20.75
C ASP A 64 -0.05 -14.56 20.42
N VAL A 65 1.01 -14.12 19.73
CA VAL A 65 1.12 -12.77 19.20
C VAL A 65 0.05 -12.57 18.12
N VAL A 66 -1.03 -11.88 18.46
CA VAL A 66 -2.05 -11.43 17.51
C VAL A 66 -1.50 -10.23 16.74
N THR A 67 -1.22 -10.41 15.45
CA THR A 67 -0.92 -9.27 14.56
C THR A 67 -2.22 -8.54 14.21
N ALA A 68 -2.15 -7.25 13.88
CA ALA A 68 -3.34 -6.45 13.52
C ALA A 68 -4.10 -7.01 12.29
N ASN A 69 -3.44 -7.86 11.50
CA ASN A 69 -3.96 -8.53 10.31
C ASN A 69 -4.25 -10.02 10.52
N ASP A 70 -4.33 -10.50 11.77
CA ASP A 70 -4.69 -11.88 12.08
C ASP A 70 -6.19 -11.97 12.44
N PRO A 71 -7.09 -12.24 11.47
CA PRO A 71 -8.53 -12.26 11.73
C PRO A 71 -8.97 -13.52 12.49
N VAL A 72 -8.08 -14.50 12.65
CA VAL A 72 -8.38 -15.79 13.28
C VAL A 72 -7.16 -16.18 14.08
N GLY A 73 -7.03 -15.70 15.32
CA GLY A 73 -6.01 -16.15 16.28
C GLY A 73 -6.10 -17.65 16.51
N GLY A 74 -5.54 -18.41 15.58
CA GLY A 74 -5.51 -19.86 15.53
C GLY A 74 -4.05 -20.29 15.45
N PRO A 75 -3.66 -21.35 16.17
CA PRO A 75 -2.27 -21.72 16.33
C PRO A 75 -1.61 -21.97 14.98
N ALA A 76 -0.42 -21.38 14.80
CA ALA A 76 0.47 -21.69 13.70
C ALA A 76 0.72 -23.20 13.67
N ALA A 77 0.28 -23.84 12.59
CA ALA A 77 0.55 -25.24 12.27
C ALA A 77 1.60 -25.31 11.16
#